data_AF-A0A852HCU9-F1
#
_entry.id   AF-A0A852HCU9-F1
#
_cell.length_a   1.000
_cell.length_b   1.000
_cell.length_c   1.000
_cell.angle_alpha   90.00
_cell.angle_beta   90.00
_cell.angle_gamma   90.00
#
_symmetry.space_group_name_H-M   'P 1'
#
loop_
_entity.id
_entity.type
_entity.pdbx_description
1 polymer ?
#
loop_
_entity_poly.entity_id
_entity_poly.type
_entity_poly.pdbx_seq_one_letter_code
_entity_poly.pdbx_strand_id
1 'polypeptide(L)'
;VWGFGFLAVSVINLASLLGLILTPLLKKSYFPKVLTYFVGLAIGTLFSNAIFQLIPEAFGFDPKVDNYVEKAVAVFGGFYILFFVERILKVILKLYNKTGHNYFENGEESHSQDKTNSPKPPSSSNGGTCYANAAVIESNGNLGFDSISVVSAQEEATQSSLCKCLKGRPLSKIGTIAWMVTLSDAVHNFIDGLAIGASFTLSLLQGLSTSIAILCEEFPHELGDFVILLNAGMSTRQALFFNFLSACSCYIGLAFGILVGNNFAPNIIFAIAGGMFLYISLADMFPEMNDMLREKVTGRKTDLTFFLIQNAGLLTGFTAILMITLYAENIEL
;
A
#
# COMPACT_ATOMS: atom_id res chain seq x y z
N VAL A 1 12.55 22.23 -14.85
CA VAL A 1 12.80 21.34 -13.69
C VAL A 1 12.02 21.79 -12.45
N TRP A 2 12.47 22.80 -11.68
CA TRP A 2 11.86 23.19 -10.39
C TRP A 2 10.34 23.41 -10.41
N GLY A 3 9.82 24.19 -11.36
CA GLY A 3 8.37 24.45 -11.44
C GLY A 3 7.53 23.20 -11.71
N PHE A 4 7.98 22.33 -12.63
CA PHE A 4 7.30 21.07 -12.93
C PHE A 4 7.38 20.08 -11.77
N GLY A 5 8.56 19.95 -11.14
CA GLY A 5 8.74 19.09 -9.97
C GLY A 5 7.89 19.54 -8.78
N PHE A 6 7.87 20.85 -8.49
CA PHE A 6 7.04 21.38 -7.41
C PHE A 6 5.54 21.15 -7.68
N LEU A 7 5.09 21.37 -8.91
CA LEU A 7 3.72 21.10 -9.32
C LEU A 7 3.36 19.61 -9.18
N ALA A 8 4.24 18.71 -9.62
CA ALA A 8 4.05 17.27 -9.52
C ALA A 8 3.91 16.83 -8.04
N VAL A 9 4.85 17.23 -7.19
CA VAL A 9 4.80 16.92 -5.74
C VAL A 9 3.58 17.57 -5.08
N SER A 10 3.17 18.78 -5.49
CA SER A 10 1.91 19.37 -5.02
C SER A 10 0.71 18.49 -5.36
N VAL A 11 0.61 18.01 -6.59
CA VAL A 11 -0.50 17.14 -7.02
C VAL A 11 -0.50 15.81 -6.24
N ILE A 12 0.67 15.21 -6.03
CA ILE A 12 0.84 13.98 -5.24
C ILE A 12 0.41 14.22 -3.79
N ASN A 13 0.95 15.24 -3.12
CA ASN A 13 0.58 15.53 -1.73
C ASN A 13 -0.89 15.92 -1.56
N LEU A 14 -1.57 16.40 -2.61
CA LEU A 14 -3.02 16.61 -2.56
C LEU A 14 -3.79 15.29 -2.43
N ALA A 15 -3.25 14.17 -2.91
CA ALA A 15 -3.82 12.84 -2.70
C ALA A 15 -3.92 12.52 -1.19
N SER A 16 -2.91 12.92 -0.38
CA SER A 16 -2.91 12.66 1.09
C SER A 16 -4.11 13.26 1.81
N LEU A 17 -4.69 14.31 1.22
CA LEU A 17 -5.83 15.05 1.75
C LEU A 17 -7.17 14.52 1.23
N LEU A 18 -7.17 13.72 0.16
CA LEU A 18 -8.38 13.11 -0.41
C LEU A 18 -9.04 12.13 0.56
N GLY A 19 -8.33 11.61 1.56
CA GLY A 19 -8.91 10.77 2.63
C GLY A 19 -10.15 11.38 3.30
N LEU A 20 -10.20 12.71 3.44
CA LEU A 20 -11.38 13.40 4.01
C LEU A 20 -12.59 13.37 3.06
N ILE A 21 -12.36 13.58 1.76
CA ILE A 21 -13.40 13.54 0.72
C ILE A 21 -13.85 12.10 0.48
N LEU A 22 -12.94 11.14 0.64
CA LEU A 22 -13.19 9.72 0.45
C LEU A 22 -13.83 9.06 1.67
N THR A 23 -13.73 9.64 2.87
CA THR A 23 -14.39 9.12 4.09
C THR A 23 -15.88 8.75 3.90
N PRO A 24 -16.74 9.59 3.27
CA PRO A 24 -18.13 9.20 2.95
C PRO A 24 -18.23 8.10 1.88
N LEU A 25 -17.25 7.99 0.98
CA LEU A 25 -17.17 6.99 -0.08
C LEU A 25 -16.71 5.63 0.45
N LEU A 26 -15.84 5.59 1.48
CA LEU A 26 -15.41 4.35 2.16
C LEU A 26 -16.59 3.50 2.64
N LYS A 27 -17.70 4.14 3.01
CA LYS A 27 -18.92 3.48 3.50
C LYS A 27 -19.74 2.79 2.41
N LYS A 28 -19.43 3.01 1.13
CA LYS A 28 -20.18 2.47 0.00
C LYS A 28 -19.68 1.07 -0.38
N SER A 29 -20.60 0.19 -0.76
CA SER A 29 -20.30 -1.20 -1.12
C SER A 29 -19.42 -1.35 -2.38
N TYR A 30 -19.36 -0.33 -3.26
CA TYR A 30 -18.50 -0.36 -4.45
C TYR A 30 -17.06 0.09 -4.17
N PHE A 31 -16.80 0.78 -3.05
CA PHE A 31 -15.49 1.34 -2.75
C PHE A 31 -14.35 0.31 -2.74
N PRO A 32 -14.52 -0.91 -2.16
CA PRO A 32 -13.47 -1.93 -2.20
C PRO A 32 -13.08 -2.34 -3.61
N LYS A 33 -14.02 -2.34 -4.56
CA LYS A 33 -13.75 -2.65 -5.97
C LYS A 33 -12.89 -1.56 -6.61
N VAL A 34 -13.23 -0.30 -6.35
CA VAL A 34 -12.47 0.85 -6.84
C VAL A 34 -11.06 0.85 -6.24
N LEU A 35 -10.93 0.61 -4.93
CA LEU A 35 -9.64 0.52 -4.29
C LEU A 35 -8.79 -0.62 -4.86
N THR A 36 -9.36 -1.80 -5.09
CA THR A 36 -8.63 -2.90 -5.74
C THR A 36 -8.12 -2.55 -7.14
N TYR A 37 -8.86 -1.75 -7.90
CA TYR A 37 -8.38 -1.25 -9.19
C TYR A 37 -7.16 -0.35 -9.00
N PHE A 38 -7.21 0.61 -8.07
CA PHE A 38 -6.11 1.53 -7.81
C PHE A 38 -4.87 0.85 -7.22
N VAL A 39 -5.02 -0.13 -6.32
CA VAL A 39 -3.89 -0.94 -5.84
C VAL A 39 -3.26 -1.73 -7.00
N GLY A 40 -4.08 -2.34 -7.88
CA GLY A 40 -3.57 -2.99 -9.08
C GLY A 40 -2.84 -2.02 -10.01
N LEU A 41 -3.40 -0.82 -10.21
CA LEU A 41 -2.82 0.26 -11.00
C LEU A 41 -1.45 0.67 -10.44
N ALA A 42 -1.35 0.89 -9.13
CA ALA A 42 -0.11 1.22 -8.41
C ALA A 42 1.00 0.18 -8.66
N ILE A 43 0.69 -1.11 -8.43
CA ILE A 43 1.64 -2.20 -8.68
C ILE A 43 2.12 -2.16 -10.14
N GLY A 44 1.16 -1.98 -11.07
CA GLY A 44 1.44 -1.92 -12.50
C GLY A 44 2.35 -0.76 -12.88
N THR A 45 2.10 0.44 -12.37
CA THR A 45 2.90 1.63 -12.68
C THR A 45 4.27 1.59 -12.03
N LEU A 46 4.37 1.23 -10.75
CA LEU A 46 5.65 1.22 -10.02
C LEU A 46 6.62 0.17 -10.52
N PHE A 47 6.14 -1.08 -10.64
CA PHE A 47 6.96 -2.17 -11.12
C PHE A 47 7.50 -1.81 -12.50
N SER A 48 6.61 -1.33 -13.38
CA SER A 48 6.96 -0.92 -14.75
C SER A 48 7.93 0.26 -14.75
N ASN A 49 7.73 1.27 -13.91
CA ASN A 49 8.62 2.43 -13.83
C ASN A 49 10.03 2.03 -13.39
N ALA A 50 10.12 1.10 -12.43
CA ALA A 50 11.40 0.54 -12.00
C ALA A 50 12.12 -0.17 -13.15
N ILE A 51 11.44 -1.07 -13.87
CA ILE A 51 12.08 -1.90 -14.91
C ILE A 51 12.33 -1.17 -16.24
N PHE A 52 11.48 -0.20 -16.61
CA PHE A 52 11.56 0.48 -17.90
C PHE A 52 12.29 1.81 -17.84
N GLN A 53 12.44 2.42 -16.66
CA GLN A 53 12.99 3.77 -16.55
C GLN A 53 14.10 3.82 -15.51
N LEU A 54 13.80 3.58 -14.24
CA LEU A 54 14.77 3.82 -13.16
C LEU A 54 15.99 2.89 -13.23
N ILE A 55 15.78 1.58 -13.34
CA ILE A 55 16.89 0.61 -13.36
C ILE A 55 17.75 0.76 -14.62
N PRO A 56 17.18 0.82 -15.84
CA PRO A 56 17.98 1.05 -17.05
C PRO A 56 18.77 2.35 -17.00
N GLU A 57 18.16 3.45 -16.53
CA GLU A 57 18.83 4.75 -16.39
C GLU A 57 19.98 4.69 -15.38
N ALA A 58 19.81 3.96 -14.27
CA ALA A 58 20.88 3.75 -13.31
C ALA A 58 22.10 3.07 -13.93
N PHE A 59 21.88 2.13 -14.84
CA PHE A 59 22.95 1.44 -15.59
C PHE A 59 23.43 2.21 -16.83
N GLY A 60 22.76 3.31 -17.20
CA GLY A 60 23.08 4.11 -18.38
C GLY A 60 22.67 3.46 -19.70
N PHE A 61 21.63 2.61 -19.70
CA PHE A 61 21.10 1.99 -20.91
C PHE A 61 20.22 2.94 -21.70
N ASP A 62 20.45 2.98 -23.01
CA ASP A 62 19.63 3.74 -23.96
C ASP A 62 18.59 2.79 -24.61
N PRO A 63 17.29 3.13 -24.59
CA PRO A 63 16.23 2.28 -25.14
C PRO A 63 16.44 1.88 -26.62
N LYS A 64 17.01 2.77 -27.46
CA LYS A 64 17.24 2.54 -28.90
C LYS A 64 18.49 1.74 -29.18
N VAL A 65 19.55 1.98 -28.41
CA VAL A 65 20.86 1.34 -28.66
C VAL A 65 20.86 -0.08 -28.10
N ASP A 66 20.36 -0.26 -26.88
CA ASP A 66 20.51 -1.51 -26.14
C ASP A 66 19.35 -2.49 -26.34
N ASN A 67 18.28 -2.05 -27.00
CA ASN A 67 17.04 -2.81 -27.24
C ASN A 67 16.56 -3.54 -25.98
N TYR A 68 16.64 -2.88 -24.82
CA TYR A 68 16.31 -3.51 -23.55
C TYR A 68 14.80 -3.55 -23.28
N VAL A 69 14.00 -2.71 -23.96
CA VAL A 69 12.56 -2.59 -23.73
C VAL A 69 11.85 -3.93 -23.92
N GLU A 70 12.19 -4.70 -24.97
CA GLU A 70 11.63 -6.03 -25.18
C GLU A 70 11.97 -7.00 -24.03
N LYS A 71 13.21 -6.93 -23.52
CA LYS A 71 13.66 -7.73 -22.37
C LYS A 71 12.92 -7.32 -21.09
N ALA A 72 12.69 -6.03 -20.87
CA ALA A 72 11.93 -5.51 -19.74
C ALA A 72 10.45 -5.92 -19.82
N VAL A 73 9.83 -5.90 -21.01
CA VAL A 73 8.49 -6.46 -21.24
C VAL A 73 8.46 -7.95 -20.87
N ALA A 74 9.49 -8.72 -21.24
CA ALA A 74 9.58 -10.13 -20.87
C ALA A 74 9.71 -10.35 -19.34
N VAL A 75 10.41 -9.46 -18.62
CA VAL A 75 10.48 -9.48 -17.14
C VAL A 75 9.09 -9.32 -16.52
N PHE A 76 8.33 -8.32 -16.96
CA PHE A 76 6.94 -8.16 -16.51
C PHE A 76 6.06 -9.34 -16.93
N GLY A 77 6.23 -9.85 -18.15
CA GLY A 77 5.52 -11.01 -18.67
C GLY A 77 5.72 -12.26 -17.82
N GLY A 78 6.94 -12.52 -17.36
CA GLY A 78 7.25 -13.63 -16.44
C GLY A 78 6.52 -13.49 -15.10
N PHE A 79 6.58 -12.30 -14.50
CA PHE A 79 5.80 -11.98 -13.29
C PHE A 79 4.30 -12.18 -13.51
N TYR A 80 3.76 -11.64 -14.61
CA TYR A 80 2.34 -11.69 -14.94
C TYR A 80 1.84 -13.13 -15.18
N ILE A 81 2.62 -13.97 -15.86
CA ILE A 81 2.28 -15.38 -16.10
C ILE A 81 2.16 -16.12 -14.77
N LEU A 82 3.13 -15.98 -13.87
CA LEU A 82 3.09 -16.63 -12.56
C LEU A 82 1.91 -16.13 -11.73
N PHE A 83 1.68 -14.81 -11.69
CA PHE A 83 0.51 -14.22 -11.06
C PHE A 83 -0.78 -14.83 -11.62
N PHE A 84 -0.96 -14.84 -12.93
CA PHE A 84 -2.16 -15.34 -13.58
C PHE A 84 -2.40 -16.82 -13.27
N VAL A 85 -1.36 -17.66 -13.37
CA VAL A 85 -1.44 -19.09 -13.05
C VAL A 85 -1.80 -19.31 -11.58
N GLU A 86 -1.14 -18.63 -10.66
CA GLU A 86 -1.43 -18.72 -9.23
C GLU A 86 -2.90 -18.36 -8.95
N ARG A 87 -3.41 -17.31 -9.59
CA ARG A 87 -4.81 -16.90 -9.47
C ARG A 87 -5.79 -17.93 -10.01
N ILE A 88 -5.55 -18.44 -11.21
CA ILE A 88 -6.40 -19.47 -11.81
C ILE A 88 -6.42 -20.73 -10.95
N LEU A 89 -5.27 -21.15 -10.43
CA LEU A 89 -5.17 -22.30 -9.54
C LEU A 89 -5.99 -22.09 -8.25
N LYS A 90 -5.87 -20.91 -7.62
CA LYS A 90 -6.67 -20.54 -6.43
C LYS A 90 -8.17 -20.59 -6.72
N VAL A 91 -8.61 -20.08 -7.87
CA VAL A 91 -10.02 -20.15 -8.28
C VAL A 91 -10.45 -21.61 -8.46
N ILE A 92 -9.69 -22.42 -9.19
CA ILE A 92 -10.00 -23.85 -9.44
C ILE A 92 -10.08 -24.64 -8.12
N LEU A 93 -9.12 -24.46 -7.21
CA LEU A 93 -9.11 -25.14 -5.91
C LEU A 93 -10.35 -24.78 -5.06
N LYS A 94 -10.78 -23.51 -5.08
CA LYS A 94 -12.03 -23.09 -4.42
C LYS A 94 -13.26 -23.78 -5.04
N LEU A 95 -13.27 -24.01 -6.36
CA LEU A 95 -14.37 -24.72 -7.03
C LEU A 95 -14.44 -26.18 -6.62
N TYR A 96 -13.28 -26.84 -6.54
CA TYR A 96 -13.18 -28.23 -6.15
C TYR A 96 -13.67 -28.43 -4.70
N ASN A 97 -13.16 -27.64 -3.75
CA ASN A 97 -13.53 -27.76 -2.33
C ASN A 97 -15.02 -27.50 -2.07
N LYS A 98 -15.65 -26.59 -2.82
CA LYS A 98 -17.09 -26.32 -2.69
C LYS A 98 -17.98 -27.46 -3.20
N THR A 99 -17.48 -28.24 -4.17
CA THR A 99 -18.22 -29.38 -4.74
C THR A 99 -18.15 -30.60 -3.81
N GLY A 100 -17.07 -30.76 -3.04
CA GLY A 100 -16.91 -31.86 -2.07
C GLY A 100 -17.85 -31.77 -0.86
N HIS A 101 -18.15 -30.56 -0.36
CA HIS A 101 -19.05 -30.40 0.80
C HIS A 101 -20.54 -30.59 0.48
N ASN A 102 -20.98 -30.27 -0.74
CA ASN A 102 -22.37 -30.50 -1.15
C ASN A 102 -22.75 -31.99 -1.29
N TYR A 103 -21.77 -32.90 -1.29
CA TYR A 103 -22.04 -34.34 -1.40
C TYR A 103 -22.19 -35.04 -0.04
N PHE A 104 -21.74 -34.42 1.06
CA PHE A 104 -21.82 -35.00 2.40
C PHE A 104 -22.99 -34.47 3.25
N GLU A 105 -23.59 -33.33 2.91
CA GLU A 105 -24.65 -32.70 3.73
C GLU A 105 -26.08 -33.15 3.38
N ASN A 106 -26.29 -33.89 2.29
CA ASN A 106 -27.61 -34.42 1.90
C ASN A 106 -27.93 -35.81 2.51
N GLY A 107 -27.18 -36.26 3.52
CA GLY A 107 -27.27 -37.60 4.08
C GLY A 107 -27.95 -37.73 5.45
N GLU A 108 -28.18 -36.64 6.20
CA GLU A 108 -28.70 -36.73 7.57
C GLU A 108 -29.84 -35.72 7.83
N GLU A 109 -31.02 -36.02 7.30
CA GLU A 109 -32.28 -35.57 7.91
C GLU A 109 -33.00 -36.78 8.49
N SER A 110 -33.05 -36.90 9.83
CA SER A 110 -34.13 -37.56 10.58
C SER A 110 -33.95 -37.43 12.11
N HIS A 111 -34.84 -36.63 12.74
CA HIS A 111 -35.39 -36.71 14.13
C HIS A 111 -34.41 -36.78 15.33
N SER A 112 -34.62 -36.15 16.50
CA SER A 112 -35.84 -35.81 17.25
C SER A 112 -35.55 -34.81 18.38
N GLN A 113 -36.59 -34.05 18.76
CA GLN A 113 -36.68 -33.19 19.94
C GLN A 113 -36.43 -33.96 21.25
N ASP A 114 -35.76 -33.35 22.23
CA ASP A 114 -36.22 -33.43 23.62
C ASP A 114 -35.81 -32.21 24.46
N LYS A 115 -36.70 -31.78 25.35
CA LYS A 115 -36.59 -30.63 26.26
C LYS A 115 -36.27 -31.13 27.67
N THR A 116 -35.32 -30.49 28.37
CA THR A 116 -35.30 -30.49 29.85
C THR A 116 -34.69 -29.21 30.43
N ASN A 117 -35.22 -28.80 31.60
CA ASN A 117 -35.16 -27.48 32.23
C ASN A 117 -34.00 -27.23 33.22
N SER A 118 -33.61 -25.94 33.33
CA SER A 118 -33.14 -25.15 34.52
C SER A 118 -31.73 -25.40 35.11
N PRO A 119 -31.09 -24.44 35.87
CA PRO A 119 -31.55 -23.13 36.39
C PRO A 119 -30.58 -21.90 36.20
N LYS A 120 -31.09 -20.66 36.39
CA LYS A 120 -30.34 -19.39 36.66
C LYS A 120 -29.93 -19.34 38.16
N PRO A 121 -28.89 -18.59 38.67
CA PRO A 121 -28.55 -17.15 38.45
C PRO A 121 -27.00 -16.86 38.61
N PRO A 122 -26.44 -15.67 38.97
CA PRO A 122 -26.92 -14.28 39.03
C PRO A 122 -26.04 -13.26 38.23
N SER A 123 -26.47 -11.99 38.26
CA SER A 123 -25.86 -10.78 37.67
C SER A 123 -24.59 -10.28 38.37
N SER A 124 -23.56 -9.85 37.61
CA SER A 124 -22.54 -8.86 38.06
C SER A 124 -21.55 -8.47 36.94
N SER A 125 -21.51 -7.17 36.62
CA SER A 125 -20.34 -6.29 36.31
C SER A 125 -19.32 -6.61 35.20
N ASN A 126 -19.23 -5.67 34.24
CA ASN A 126 -18.06 -5.13 33.53
C ASN A 126 -16.85 -6.04 33.18
N GLY A 127 -16.56 -6.20 31.89
CA GLY A 127 -15.24 -6.65 31.42
C GLY A 127 -15.17 -6.77 29.90
N GLY A 128 -14.21 -6.10 29.28
CA GLY A 128 -14.07 -5.94 27.83
C GLY A 128 -13.72 -7.23 27.09
N THR A 129 -14.22 -7.33 25.86
CA THR A 129 -13.95 -8.40 24.91
C THR A 129 -12.53 -8.25 24.34
N CYS A 130 -11.64 -9.16 24.72
CA CYS A 130 -10.36 -9.38 24.06
C CYS A 130 -10.56 -10.33 22.87
N TYR A 131 -10.04 -9.95 21.70
CA TYR A 131 -9.83 -10.87 20.59
C TYR A 131 -8.64 -11.76 20.92
N ALA A 132 -8.89 -13.05 21.15
CA ALA A 132 -7.86 -14.06 21.22
C ALA A 132 -7.63 -14.59 19.80
N ASN A 133 -6.43 -14.34 19.25
CA ASN A 133 -5.93 -15.13 18.13
C ASN A 133 -5.51 -16.51 18.64
N ALA A 134 -5.80 -17.53 17.84
CA ALA A 134 -5.68 -18.94 18.17
C ALA A 134 -4.26 -19.30 18.64
N ALA A 135 -4.23 -20.02 19.76
CA ALA A 135 -3.04 -20.64 20.32
C ALA A 135 -2.41 -21.63 19.33
N VAL A 136 -1.10 -21.50 19.13
CA VAL A 136 -0.24 -22.65 18.86
C VAL A 136 0.21 -23.16 20.22
N ILE A 137 -0.23 -24.36 20.58
CA ILE A 137 0.29 -25.10 21.73
C ILE A 137 1.61 -25.71 21.29
N GLU A 138 2.73 -25.23 21.83
CA GLU A 138 3.98 -25.99 21.84
C GLU A 138 4.22 -26.54 23.24
N SER A 139 4.33 -27.87 23.31
CA SER A 139 4.83 -28.60 24.47
C SER A 139 6.35 -28.62 24.39
N ASN A 140 6.97 -28.32 25.54
CA ASN A 140 8.40 -28.45 25.87
C ASN A 140 9.28 -27.20 25.65
N GLY A 141 9.23 -26.31 26.64
CA GLY A 141 10.38 -26.06 27.53
C GLY A 141 11.62 -25.39 26.93
N ASN A 142 11.72 -24.08 27.19
CA ASN A 142 12.86 -23.15 27.08
C ASN A 142 13.24 -22.63 25.69
N LEU A 143 13.01 -21.31 25.51
CA LEU A 143 14.08 -20.34 25.27
C LEU A 143 13.57 -18.93 25.58
N GLY A 144 14.37 -18.18 26.33
CA GLY A 144 14.03 -16.86 26.85
C GLY A 144 13.86 -15.81 25.75
N PHE A 145 12.92 -14.90 25.99
CA PHE A 145 12.94 -13.58 25.39
C PHE A 145 12.83 -12.58 26.53
N ASP A 146 13.91 -11.85 26.75
CA ASP A 146 14.05 -10.85 27.79
C ASP A 146 12.88 -9.87 27.74
N SER A 147 12.23 -9.77 28.90
CA SER A 147 11.30 -8.71 29.25
C SER A 147 12.00 -7.36 29.14
N ILE A 148 11.78 -6.63 28.04
CA ILE A 148 11.94 -5.17 28.04
C ILE A 148 10.72 -4.60 28.77
N SER A 149 10.76 -4.67 30.10
CA SER A 149 9.93 -3.85 30.96
C SER A 149 10.50 -2.43 30.95
N VAL A 150 9.97 -1.56 30.08
CA VAL A 150 10.23 -0.12 30.23
C VAL A 150 9.41 0.37 31.41
N VAL A 151 10.09 0.50 32.54
CA VAL A 151 9.62 1.16 33.76
C VAL A 151 9.05 2.52 33.38
N SER A 152 7.78 2.74 33.69
CA SER A 152 7.12 4.03 33.59
C SER A 152 7.79 5.02 34.54
N ALA A 153 8.67 5.86 34.02
CA ALA A 153 9.12 7.05 34.71
C ALA A 153 7.97 8.06 34.73
N GLN A 154 7.50 8.33 35.95
CA GLN A 154 6.59 9.41 36.25
C GLN A 154 7.39 10.71 36.18
N GLU A 155 7.24 11.47 35.08
CA GLU A 155 7.81 12.81 34.97
C GLU A 155 6.72 13.86 34.78
N GLU A 156 6.89 14.92 35.56
CA GLU A 156 5.97 16.02 35.76
C GLU A 156 5.77 16.88 34.49
N ALA A 157 4.58 17.48 34.43
CA ALA A 157 4.09 18.27 33.32
C ALA A 157 5.02 19.44 32.96
N THR A 158 5.49 19.47 31.71
CA THR A 158 5.93 20.71 31.06
C THR A 158 5.03 21.00 29.86
N GLN A 159 4.28 22.09 29.99
CA GLN A 159 3.21 22.52 29.11
C GLN A 159 3.79 23.15 27.83
N SER A 160 3.93 22.37 26.76
CA SER A 160 4.28 22.87 25.43
C SER A 160 3.02 23.27 24.67
N SER A 161 2.93 24.55 24.27
CA SER A 161 1.79 25.17 23.60
C SER A 161 1.67 24.72 22.14
N LEU A 162 1.05 23.55 21.92
CA LEU A 162 0.65 23.09 20.58
C LEU A 162 -0.77 23.61 20.25
N CYS A 163 -0.96 24.08 19.01
CA CYS A 163 -2.14 24.81 18.51
C CYS A 163 -3.52 24.22 18.88
N LYS A 164 -4.49 25.11 19.15
CA LYS A 164 -5.92 24.84 19.46
C LYS A 164 -6.69 23.97 18.44
N CYS A 165 -6.12 23.66 17.28
CA CYS A 165 -6.74 22.84 16.23
C CYS A 165 -6.64 21.32 16.48
N LEU A 166 -5.75 20.85 17.36
CA LEU A 166 -5.47 19.43 17.63
C LEU A 166 -6.27 18.87 18.82
N LYS A 167 -7.56 19.20 18.91
CA LYS A 167 -8.46 18.76 20.00
C LYS A 167 -8.83 17.27 19.83
N GLY A 168 -7.86 16.38 20.05
CA GLY A 168 -8.01 14.92 20.18
C GLY A 168 -7.32 14.43 21.47
N ARG A 169 -7.42 13.14 21.78
CA ARG A 169 -6.75 12.56 22.97
C ARG A 169 -5.26 12.92 22.99
N PRO A 170 -4.63 13.10 24.17
CA PRO A 170 -3.23 13.51 24.28
C PRO A 170 -2.32 12.53 23.55
N LEU A 171 -1.38 13.10 22.79
CA LEU A 171 -0.44 12.40 21.90
C LEU A 171 0.39 11.32 22.62
N SER A 172 0.50 11.39 23.95
CA SER A 172 1.27 10.47 24.79
C SER A 172 0.67 9.05 24.91
N LYS A 173 -0.56 8.82 24.43
CA LYS A 173 -1.17 7.47 24.33
C LYS A 173 -1.38 6.99 22.90
N ILE A 174 -0.97 7.78 21.91
CA ILE A 174 -1.08 7.44 20.49
C ILE A 174 0.06 6.48 20.21
N GLY A 175 -0.29 5.19 20.13
CA GLY A 175 0.65 4.08 20.27
C GLY A 175 1.83 4.13 19.30
N THR A 176 2.92 3.47 19.68
CA THR A 176 4.15 3.24 18.91
C THR A 176 3.91 2.97 17.42
N ILE A 177 2.80 2.30 17.09
CA ILE A 177 2.36 1.99 15.72
C ILE A 177 2.14 3.25 14.87
N ALA A 178 1.46 4.28 15.40
CA ALA A 178 1.17 5.50 14.62
C ALA A 178 2.44 6.29 14.27
N TRP A 179 3.41 6.32 15.20
CA TRP A 179 4.72 6.91 14.95
C TRP A 179 5.55 6.10 13.95
N MET A 180 5.52 4.77 14.05
CA MET A 180 6.21 3.88 13.13
C MET A 180 5.67 4.05 11.70
N VAL A 181 4.34 4.08 11.54
CA VAL A 181 3.67 4.31 10.25
C VAL A 181 4.06 5.67 9.68
N THR A 182 3.85 6.76 10.44
CA THR A 182 4.17 8.12 9.95
C THR A 182 5.65 8.27 9.58
N LEU A 183 6.57 7.68 10.35
CA LEU A 183 8.00 7.79 10.05
C LEU A 183 8.38 6.98 8.80
N SER A 184 7.85 5.77 8.67
CA SER A 184 8.04 4.96 7.46
C SER A 184 7.50 5.69 6.23
N ASP A 185 6.29 6.25 6.37
CA ASP A 185 5.60 7.05 5.37
C ASP A 185 6.29 8.40 5.09
N ALA A 186 7.23 8.86 5.92
CA ALA A 186 8.04 10.04 5.62
C ALA A 186 9.32 9.68 4.86
N VAL A 187 9.88 8.49 5.12
CA VAL A 187 11.10 8.03 4.45
C VAL A 187 10.82 7.64 3.00
N HIS A 188 9.70 6.98 2.72
CA HIS A 188 9.34 6.60 1.36
C HIS A 188 9.02 7.81 0.46
N ASN A 189 8.15 8.73 0.91
CA ASN A 189 7.84 10.02 0.30
C ASN A 189 9.08 10.87 0.04
N PHE A 190 10.07 10.85 0.95
CA PHE A 190 11.36 11.49 0.70
C PHE A 190 12.08 10.88 -0.51
N ILE A 191 12.09 9.56 -0.65
CA ILE A 191 12.73 8.87 -1.77
C ILE A 191 11.92 9.06 -3.06
N ASP A 192 10.59 9.15 -2.99
CA ASP A 192 9.73 9.49 -4.13
C ASP A 192 10.05 10.90 -4.64
N GLY A 193 10.14 11.86 -3.74
CA GLY A 193 10.59 13.21 -4.05
C GLY A 193 11.98 13.20 -4.69
N LEU A 194 12.91 12.43 -4.13
CA LEU A 194 14.26 12.28 -4.66
C LEU A 194 14.25 11.75 -6.10
N ALA A 195 13.44 10.72 -6.37
CA ALA A 195 13.26 10.12 -7.69
C ALA A 195 12.61 11.08 -8.68
N ILE A 196 11.58 11.82 -8.28
CA ILE A 196 10.93 12.86 -9.10
C ILE A 196 11.94 13.95 -9.46
N GLY A 197 12.69 14.42 -8.46
CA GLY A 197 13.68 15.48 -8.64
C GLY A 197 14.76 15.10 -9.64
N ALA A 198 15.34 13.91 -9.48
CA ALA A 198 16.33 13.36 -10.40
C ALA A 198 15.75 13.08 -11.79
N SER A 199 14.52 12.58 -11.89
CA SER A 199 13.88 12.28 -13.18
C SER A 199 13.67 13.57 -14.00
N PHE A 200 13.24 14.66 -13.36
CA PHE A 200 13.08 15.95 -14.03
C PHE A 200 14.40 16.64 -14.41
N THR A 201 15.54 16.23 -13.84
CA THR A 201 16.84 16.74 -14.30
C THR A 201 17.30 16.07 -15.59
N LEU A 202 16.80 14.86 -15.89
CA LEU A 202 17.06 14.16 -17.15
C LEU A 202 16.14 14.61 -18.27
N SER A 203 14.82 14.49 -18.09
CA SER A 203 13.86 14.92 -19.09
C SER A 203 12.50 15.23 -18.47
N LEU A 204 11.70 16.05 -19.17
CA LEU A 204 10.34 16.34 -18.74
C LEU A 204 9.48 15.06 -18.72
N LEU A 205 9.64 14.20 -19.71
CA LEU A 205 8.80 13.02 -19.90
C LEU A 205 9.10 11.92 -18.88
N GLN A 206 10.37 11.71 -18.54
CA GLN A 206 10.77 10.81 -17.44
C GLN A 206 10.32 11.37 -16.09
N GLY A 207 10.47 12.68 -15.86
CA GLY A 207 9.94 13.33 -14.65
C GLY A 207 8.43 13.15 -14.50
N LEU A 208 7.67 13.34 -15.59
CA LEU A 208 6.22 13.12 -15.61
C LEU A 208 5.87 11.64 -15.40
N SER A 209 6.59 10.72 -16.03
CA SER A 209 6.37 9.28 -15.87
C SER A 209 6.54 8.82 -14.42
N THR A 210 7.69 9.16 -13.81
CA THR A 210 7.97 8.86 -12.40
C THR A 210 6.92 9.48 -11.49
N SER A 211 6.51 10.72 -11.76
CA SER A 211 5.44 11.39 -10.98
C SER A 211 4.09 10.69 -11.10
N ILE A 212 3.72 10.20 -12.29
CA ILE A 212 2.48 9.43 -12.50
C ILE A 212 2.54 8.10 -11.75
N ALA A 213 3.69 7.42 -11.77
CA ALA A 213 3.86 6.16 -11.07
C ALA A 213 3.67 6.32 -9.55
N ILE A 214 4.33 7.32 -8.96
CA ILE A 214 4.21 7.67 -7.54
C ILE A 214 2.78 8.12 -7.21
N LEU A 215 2.17 8.99 -8.02
CA LEU A 215 0.78 9.40 -7.79
C LEU A 215 -0.19 8.20 -7.72
N CYS A 216 0.03 7.19 -8.55
CA CYS A 216 -0.80 6.00 -8.57
C CYS A 216 -0.63 5.12 -7.33
N GLU A 217 0.56 5.10 -6.70
CA GLU A 217 0.83 4.36 -5.46
C GLU A 217 0.44 5.11 -4.20
N GLU A 218 0.67 6.41 -4.17
CA GLU A 218 0.38 7.24 -3.00
C GLU A 218 -1.11 7.25 -2.70
N PHE A 219 -1.96 7.28 -3.74
CA PHE A 219 -3.41 7.27 -3.54
C PHE A 219 -3.93 6.08 -2.70
N PRO A 220 -3.64 4.80 -3.03
CA PRO A 220 -4.02 3.68 -2.17
C PRO A 220 -3.21 3.63 -0.86
N HIS A 221 -1.93 4.00 -0.86
CA HIS A 221 -1.07 3.93 0.33
C HIS A 221 -1.52 4.90 1.43
N GLU A 222 -1.67 6.19 1.10
CA GLU A 222 -2.15 7.24 2.01
C GLU A 222 -3.54 6.94 2.56
N LEU A 223 -4.39 6.28 1.78
CA LEU A 223 -5.72 5.84 2.22
C LEU A 223 -5.62 4.70 3.24
N GLY A 224 -4.69 3.76 3.04
CA GLY A 224 -4.36 2.71 3.99
C GLY A 224 -3.85 3.28 5.32
N ASP A 225 -2.86 4.17 5.26
CA ASP A 225 -2.28 4.85 6.42
C ASP A 225 -3.31 5.66 7.19
N PHE A 226 -4.16 6.39 6.48
CA PHE A 226 -5.28 7.09 7.11
C PHE A 226 -6.19 6.14 7.91
N VAL A 227 -6.51 4.95 7.39
CA VAL A 227 -7.31 3.95 8.10
C VAL A 227 -6.56 3.36 9.30
N ILE A 228 -5.26 3.09 9.17
CA ILE A 228 -4.43 2.57 10.27
C ILE A 228 -4.35 3.58 11.42
N LEU A 229 -4.11 4.87 11.11
CA LEU A 229 -4.04 5.94 12.11
C LEU A 229 -5.39 6.14 12.83
N LEU A 230 -6.51 6.05 12.10
CA LEU A 230 -7.84 6.06 12.71
C LEU A 230 -8.05 4.87 13.66
N ASN A 231 -7.64 3.66 13.25
CA ASN A 231 -7.73 2.45 14.06
C ASN A 231 -6.80 2.49 15.28
N ALA A 232 -5.69 3.21 15.21
CA ALA A 232 -4.81 3.51 16.34
C ALA A 232 -5.42 4.51 17.35
N GLY A 233 -6.60 5.06 17.06
CA GLY A 233 -7.36 5.94 17.95
C GLY A 233 -7.16 7.43 17.71
N MET A 234 -6.53 7.82 16.59
CA MET A 234 -6.42 9.23 16.20
C MET A 234 -7.76 9.75 15.67
N SER A 235 -8.05 11.02 15.92
CA SER A 235 -9.18 11.69 15.27
C SER A 235 -8.90 11.88 13.77
N THR A 236 -9.94 11.98 12.94
CA THR A 236 -9.82 12.23 11.49
C THR A 236 -8.90 13.41 11.17
N ARG A 237 -8.97 14.50 11.94
CA ARG A 237 -8.10 15.67 11.74
C ARG A 237 -6.64 15.39 12.10
N GLN A 238 -6.39 14.59 13.13
CA GLN A 238 -5.04 14.18 13.49
C GLN A 238 -4.48 13.25 12.42
N ALA A 239 -5.21 12.21 12.02
CA ALA A 239 -4.75 11.26 11.00
C ALA A 239 -4.36 11.98 9.70
N LEU A 240 -5.21 12.88 9.19
CA LEU A 240 -4.90 13.67 8.00
C LEU A 240 -3.72 14.62 8.20
N PHE A 241 -3.57 15.22 9.37
CA PHE A 241 -2.44 16.10 9.64
C PHE A 241 -1.11 15.34 9.61
N PHE A 242 -1.04 14.17 10.24
CA PHE A 242 0.18 13.35 10.24
C PHE A 242 0.47 12.76 8.84
N ASN A 243 -0.56 12.29 8.13
CA ASN A 243 -0.44 11.84 6.74
C ASN A 243 0.11 12.95 5.81
N PHE A 244 -0.49 14.14 5.87
CA PHE A 244 -0.02 15.29 5.08
C PHE A 244 1.38 15.77 5.50
N LEU A 245 1.69 15.74 6.80
CA LEU A 245 3.00 16.13 7.32
C LEU A 245 4.10 15.19 6.80
N SER A 246 3.78 13.90 6.74
CA SER A 246 4.63 12.87 6.18
C SER A 246 4.85 13.06 4.68
N ALA A 247 3.78 13.29 3.90
CA ALA A 247 3.87 13.62 2.47
C ALA A 247 4.70 14.88 2.18
N CYS A 248 4.76 15.86 3.10
CA CYS A 248 5.62 17.05 2.94
C CYS A 248 7.12 16.71 2.83
N SER A 249 7.56 15.55 3.31
CA SER A 249 8.94 15.07 3.13
C SER A 249 9.31 14.91 1.65
N CYS A 250 8.34 14.68 0.77
CA CYS A 250 8.52 14.60 -0.68
C CYS A 250 9.07 15.90 -1.28
N TYR A 251 8.72 17.07 -0.75
CA TYR A 251 9.34 18.34 -1.18
C TYR A 251 10.83 18.41 -0.82
N ILE A 252 11.20 17.87 0.34
CA ILE A 252 12.61 17.81 0.75
C ILE A 252 13.35 16.87 -0.19
N GLY A 253 12.79 15.68 -0.44
CA GLY A 253 13.28 14.72 -1.44
C GLY A 253 13.50 15.37 -2.79
N LEU A 254 12.50 16.08 -3.31
CA LEU A 254 12.55 16.80 -4.58
C LEU A 254 13.71 17.79 -4.65
N ALA A 255 13.88 18.62 -3.61
CA ALA A 255 14.97 19.58 -3.57
C ALA A 255 16.33 18.87 -3.62
N PHE A 256 16.52 17.81 -2.84
CA PHE A 256 17.74 17.00 -2.88
C PHE A 256 17.93 16.32 -4.25
N GLY A 257 16.86 15.78 -4.85
CA GLY A 257 16.92 15.09 -6.14
C GLY A 257 17.35 16.03 -7.26
N ILE A 258 16.82 17.25 -7.29
CA ILE A 258 17.21 18.26 -8.27
C ILE A 258 18.65 18.76 -8.02
N LEU A 259 19.02 18.99 -6.76
CA LEU A 259 20.38 19.46 -6.43
C LEU A 259 21.43 18.41 -6.75
N VAL A 260 21.20 17.15 -6.38
CA VAL A 260 22.13 16.06 -6.68
C VAL A 260 22.15 15.77 -8.18
N GLY A 261 21.00 15.68 -8.85
CA GLY A 261 20.92 15.38 -10.27
C GLY A 261 21.55 16.44 -11.19
N ASN A 262 21.60 17.71 -10.77
CA ASN A 262 22.28 18.76 -11.53
C ASN A 262 23.81 18.82 -11.30
N ASN A 263 24.30 18.34 -10.15
CA ASN A 263 25.72 18.46 -9.77
C ASN A 263 26.48 17.13 -9.87
N PHE A 264 25.77 16.00 -9.86
CA PHE A 264 26.31 14.64 -9.90
C PHE A 264 25.48 13.78 -10.85
N ALA A 265 26.03 12.64 -11.28
CA ALA A 265 25.27 11.67 -12.06
C ALA A 265 24.09 11.11 -11.22
N PRO A 266 22.82 11.29 -11.66
CA PRO A 266 21.64 10.88 -10.88
C PRO A 266 21.45 9.36 -10.80
N ASN A 267 22.30 8.58 -11.47
CA ASN A 267 22.21 7.12 -11.60
C ASN A 267 22.06 6.38 -10.26
N ILE A 268 22.75 6.84 -9.20
CA ILE A 268 22.64 6.22 -7.87
C ILE A 268 21.24 6.45 -7.28
N ILE A 269 20.64 7.62 -7.50
CA ILE A 269 19.27 7.90 -7.07
C ILE A 269 18.31 6.93 -7.76
N PHE A 270 18.47 6.72 -9.07
CA PHE A 270 17.61 5.80 -9.80
C PHE A 270 17.81 4.33 -9.40
N ALA A 271 19.03 3.91 -9.04
CA ALA A 271 19.26 2.57 -8.51
C ALA A 271 18.51 2.36 -7.18
N ILE A 272 18.61 3.34 -6.28
CA ILE A 272 17.93 3.30 -4.96
C ILE A 272 16.41 3.32 -5.16
N ALA A 273 15.89 4.26 -5.95
CA ALA A 273 14.47 4.40 -6.22
C ALA A 273 13.90 3.17 -6.96
N GLY A 274 14.61 2.63 -7.95
CA GLY A 274 14.20 1.42 -8.66
C GLY A 274 14.10 0.20 -7.75
N GLY A 275 15.05 0.03 -6.83
CA GLY A 275 15.00 -1.02 -5.81
C GLY A 275 13.82 -0.85 -4.83
N MET A 276 13.58 0.39 -4.38
CA MET A 276 12.43 0.71 -3.53
C MET A 276 11.10 0.43 -4.25
N PHE A 277 10.93 0.90 -5.49
CA PHE A 277 9.67 0.74 -6.23
C PHE A 277 9.34 -0.74 -6.47
N LEU A 278 10.36 -1.57 -6.71
CA LEU A 278 10.18 -3.03 -6.75
C LEU A 278 9.76 -3.59 -5.38
N TYR A 279 10.35 -3.12 -4.29
CA TYR A 279 9.96 -3.55 -2.95
C TYR A 279 8.51 -3.16 -2.63
N ILE A 280 8.11 -1.90 -2.83
CA ILE A 280 6.75 -1.41 -2.56
C ILE A 280 5.74 -2.18 -3.42
N SER A 281 5.99 -2.28 -4.72
CA SER A 281 5.06 -2.97 -5.63
C SER A 281 4.90 -4.47 -5.32
N LEU A 282 5.98 -5.20 -4.98
CA LEU A 282 5.96 -6.65 -4.84
C LEU A 282 5.78 -7.16 -3.41
N ALA A 283 6.39 -6.49 -2.43
CA ALA A 283 6.41 -6.93 -1.03
C ALA A 283 5.32 -6.28 -0.18
N ASP A 284 4.80 -5.12 -0.59
CA ASP A 284 3.80 -4.37 0.17
C ASP A 284 2.43 -4.37 -0.52
N MET A 285 2.31 -3.68 -1.67
CA MET A 285 1.05 -3.52 -2.39
C MET A 285 0.49 -4.84 -2.95
N PHE A 286 1.35 -5.74 -3.46
CA PHE A 286 0.88 -7.00 -4.06
C PHE A 286 0.28 -7.97 -3.04
N PRO A 287 0.87 -8.22 -1.86
CA PRO A 287 0.22 -8.92 -0.77
C PRO A 287 -1.09 -8.27 -0.32
N GLU A 288 -1.12 -6.94 -0.16
CA GLU A 288 -2.35 -6.22 0.23
C GLU A 288 -3.48 -6.44 -0.79
N MET A 289 -3.16 -6.35 -2.10
CA MET A 289 -4.10 -6.68 -3.18
C MET A 289 -4.63 -8.12 -3.09
N ASN A 290 -3.80 -9.07 -2.64
CA ASN A 290 -4.18 -10.46 -2.45
C ASN A 290 -5.13 -10.64 -1.26
N ASP A 291 -4.92 -9.90 -0.18
CA ASP A 291 -5.70 -10.03 1.06
C ASP A 291 -7.07 -9.37 0.94
N MET A 292 -7.21 -8.30 0.14
CA MET A 292 -8.52 -7.74 -0.22
C MET A 292 -9.48 -8.77 -0.84
N LEU A 293 -8.97 -9.81 -1.52
CA LEU A 293 -9.78 -10.92 -2.03
C LEU A 293 -10.21 -11.91 -0.95
N ARG A 294 -9.42 -12.06 0.11
CA ARG A 294 -9.62 -13.07 1.15
C ARG A 294 -10.69 -12.62 2.15
N GLU A 295 -10.73 -11.33 2.50
CA GLU A 295 -11.59 -10.81 3.57
C GLU A 295 -13.06 -10.58 3.15
N LYS A 296 -13.36 -10.41 1.85
CA LYS A 296 -14.69 -9.93 1.38
C LYS A 296 -15.51 -10.91 0.53
N VAL A 297 -15.13 -12.18 0.41
CA VAL A 297 -15.75 -13.07 -0.59
C VAL A 297 -16.64 -14.17 0.01
N THR A 298 -17.96 -13.93 -0.01
CA THR A 298 -19.01 -14.93 0.21
C THR A 298 -19.71 -15.35 -1.11
N GLY A 299 -19.01 -15.37 -2.26
CA GLY A 299 -19.63 -15.78 -3.53
C GLY A 299 -18.71 -15.87 -4.77
N ARG A 300 -18.93 -16.89 -5.63
CA ARG A 300 -18.13 -17.19 -6.84
C ARG A 300 -18.12 -16.07 -7.88
N LYS A 301 -19.23 -15.35 -8.08
CA LYS A 301 -19.32 -14.23 -9.03
C LYS A 301 -18.49 -13.02 -8.57
N THR A 302 -18.39 -12.83 -7.25
CA THR A 302 -17.63 -11.73 -6.66
C THR A 302 -16.13 -11.94 -6.82
N ASP A 303 -15.63 -13.17 -6.62
CA ASP A 303 -14.20 -13.53 -6.78
C ASP A 303 -13.69 -13.24 -8.21
N LEU A 304 -14.44 -13.66 -9.23
CA LEU A 304 -14.12 -13.36 -10.63
C LEU A 304 -14.14 -11.86 -10.94
N THR A 305 -15.05 -11.11 -10.33
CA THR A 305 -15.12 -9.66 -10.53
C THR A 305 -13.86 -8.97 -10.01
N PHE A 306 -13.44 -9.28 -8.78
CA PHE A 306 -12.21 -8.70 -8.23
C PHE A 306 -10.97 -9.14 -9.01
N PHE A 307 -10.89 -10.40 -9.45
CA PHE A 307 -9.80 -10.86 -10.31
C PHE A 307 -9.71 -10.05 -11.61
N LEU A 308 -10.84 -9.80 -12.29
CA LEU A 308 -10.85 -8.98 -13.50
C LEU A 308 -10.42 -7.53 -13.22
N ILE A 309 -10.87 -6.97 -12.11
CA ILE A 309 -10.52 -5.60 -11.70
C ILE A 309 -9.02 -5.48 -11.40
N GLN A 310 -8.42 -6.45 -10.72
CA GLN A 310 -6.98 -6.48 -10.44
C GLN A 310 -6.16 -6.51 -11.73
N ASN A 311 -6.53 -7.39 -12.66
CA ASN A 311 -5.87 -7.47 -13.96
C ASN A 311 -6.04 -6.17 -14.75
N ALA A 312 -7.24 -5.56 -14.71
CA ALA A 312 -7.48 -4.29 -15.37
C ALA A 312 -6.57 -3.18 -14.80
N GLY A 313 -6.45 -3.07 -13.47
CA GLY A 313 -5.54 -2.10 -12.84
C GLY A 313 -4.08 -2.35 -13.23
N LEU A 314 -3.59 -3.57 -12.99
CA LEU A 314 -2.20 -3.97 -13.24
C LEU A 314 -1.78 -3.75 -14.70
N LEU A 315 -2.59 -4.19 -15.66
CA LEU A 315 -2.30 -4.04 -17.09
C LEU A 315 -2.44 -2.59 -17.55
N THR A 316 -3.35 -1.82 -16.97
CA THR A 316 -3.46 -0.38 -17.28
C THR A 316 -2.20 0.35 -16.84
N GLY A 317 -1.70 0.08 -15.63
CA GLY A 317 -0.48 0.70 -15.12
C GLY A 317 0.75 0.33 -15.96
N PHE A 318 0.91 -0.96 -16.26
CA PHE A 318 1.96 -1.44 -17.15
C PHE A 318 1.91 -0.79 -18.53
N THR A 319 0.73 -0.77 -19.15
CA THR A 319 0.56 -0.21 -20.49
C THR A 319 0.81 1.30 -20.49
N ALA A 320 0.39 2.02 -19.45
CA ALA A 320 0.63 3.46 -19.33
C ALA A 320 2.13 3.78 -19.32
N ILE A 321 2.91 3.10 -18.47
CA ILE A 321 4.36 3.32 -18.40
C ILE A 321 5.06 2.84 -19.66
N LEU A 322 4.68 1.68 -20.22
CA LEU A 322 5.23 1.19 -21.48
C LEU A 322 5.00 2.20 -22.62
N MET A 323 3.80 2.76 -22.73
CA MET A 323 3.50 3.79 -23.72
C MET A 323 4.35 5.03 -23.48
N ILE A 324 4.48 5.49 -22.24
CA ILE A 324 5.36 6.63 -21.93
C ILE A 324 6.79 6.33 -22.34
N THR A 325 7.35 5.16 -22.02
CA THR A 325 8.72 4.78 -22.41
C THR A 325 8.90 4.69 -23.93
N LEU A 326 7.91 4.18 -24.68
CA LEU A 326 7.99 4.09 -26.14
C LEU A 326 7.84 5.45 -26.83
N TYR A 327 7.01 6.35 -26.29
CA TYR A 327 6.80 7.70 -26.82
C TYR A 327 7.75 8.74 -26.24
N ALA A 328 8.51 8.39 -25.19
CA ALA A 328 9.47 9.25 -24.49
C ALA A 328 10.41 9.98 -25.45
N GLU A 329 10.74 9.30 -26.55
CA GLU A 329 11.76 9.73 -27.50
C GLU A 329 11.21 10.22 -28.85
N ASN A 330 9.88 10.26 -29.02
CA ASN A 330 9.24 10.88 -30.20
C ASN A 330 8.88 12.35 -29.94
N ILE A 331 8.99 12.79 -28.69
CA ILE A 331 8.68 14.15 -28.24
C ILE A 331 10.01 14.82 -27.91
N GLU A 332 10.72 15.28 -28.94
CA GLU A 332 11.79 16.27 -28.77
C GLU A 332 11.12 17.59 -28.34
N LEU A 333 11.11 17.86 -27.03
CA LEU A 333 10.74 19.15 -26.43
C LEU A 333 11.94 19.73 -25.67
#